data_AF-H0QUV1-F1
#
_entry.id   AF-H0QUV1-F1
#
_cell.length_a   1.000
_cell.length_b   1.000
_cell.length_c   1.000
_cell.angle_alpha   90.00
_cell.angle_beta   90.00
_cell.angle_gamma   90.00
#
_symmetry.space_group_name_H-M   'P 1'
#
loop_
_entity.id
_entity.type
_entity.pdbx_description
1 polymer ?
#
loop_
_entity_poly.entity_id
_entity_poly.type
_entity_poly.pdbx_seq_one_letter_code
_entity_poly.pdbx_strand_id
1 'polypeptide(L)'
;MAIPDRHDTEHSPQSPDIGPSAWRVAAGWLEERIGAIPVAGVLDVGPHHVRVGDSYDVHCAQIQRLAGGRLLLRLSTMLMIIPLLDSYAAPDIELNRWHHDDLFEDCTHGYLVTESASMVADLVVAWFRDRGGFGSPDELGYCTTTPKQLPRGGGMP
;
A
#
# COMPACT_ATOMS: atom_id res chain seq x y z
N MET A 1 42.55 21.60 -41.38
CA MET A 1 41.38 20.78 -41.77
C MET A 1 41.22 19.72 -40.69
N ALA A 2 40.07 19.66 -40.01
CA ALA A 2 39.89 19.03 -38.70
C ALA A 2 38.93 17.83 -38.74
N ILE A 3 39.32 16.72 -38.06
CA ILE A 3 38.54 15.73 -37.26
C ILE A 3 37.61 14.77 -38.06
N PRO A 4 37.61 13.42 -37.82
CA PRO A 4 36.95 12.88 -36.62
C PRO A 4 37.82 12.07 -35.65
N ASP A 5 37.60 12.43 -34.39
CA ASP A 5 37.76 11.66 -33.16
C ASP A 5 36.89 10.40 -33.23
N ARG A 6 37.49 9.25 -32.88
CA ARG A 6 36.72 8.08 -32.49
C ARG A 6 36.50 8.15 -30.99
N HIS A 7 35.42 8.82 -30.59
CA HIS A 7 34.79 8.50 -29.32
C HIS A 7 33.97 7.24 -29.53
N ASP A 8 34.55 6.10 -29.13
CA ASP A 8 33.78 4.91 -28.80
C ASP A 8 32.85 5.31 -27.65
N THR A 9 31.59 5.58 -27.96
CA THR A 9 30.56 5.77 -26.96
C THR A 9 30.32 4.41 -26.30
N GLU A 10 30.90 4.20 -25.12
CA GLU A 10 30.50 3.11 -24.23
C GLU A 10 28.98 3.21 -24.05
N HIS A 11 28.26 2.25 -24.63
CA HIS A 11 26.86 2.02 -24.31
C HIS A 11 26.81 1.62 -22.84
N SER A 12 26.58 2.58 -21.95
CA SER A 12 26.04 2.28 -20.63
C SER A 12 24.83 1.36 -20.85
N PRO A 13 24.75 0.19 -20.20
CA PRO A 13 23.54 -0.61 -20.24
C PRO A 13 22.42 0.28 -19.72
N GLN A 14 21.49 0.65 -20.61
CA GLN A 14 20.28 1.35 -20.21
C GLN A 14 19.66 0.51 -19.11
N SER A 15 19.51 1.10 -17.92
CA SER A 15 18.64 0.55 -16.87
C SER A 15 17.34 0.14 -17.54
N PRO A 16 16.81 -1.07 -17.26
CA PRO A 16 15.59 -1.52 -17.90
C PRO A 16 14.54 -0.44 -17.73
N ASP A 17 13.92 -0.01 -18.83
CA ASP A 17 12.79 0.91 -18.80
C ASP A 17 11.67 0.21 -18.03
N ILE A 18 11.60 0.45 -16.71
CA ILE A 18 10.52 0.00 -15.84
C ILE A 18 9.33 0.92 -16.13
N GLY A 19 8.81 0.78 -17.34
CA GLY A 19 7.79 1.66 -17.89
C GLY A 19 6.43 1.50 -17.17
N PRO A 20 5.39 2.23 -17.62
CA PRO A 20 4.04 2.21 -17.06
C PRO A 20 3.39 0.81 -16.93
N SER A 21 3.92 -0.20 -17.62
CA SER A 21 3.51 -1.59 -17.50
C SER A 21 3.86 -2.21 -16.15
N ALA A 22 5.03 -1.90 -15.57
CA ALA A 22 5.48 -2.51 -14.32
C ALA A 22 4.59 -2.10 -13.12
N TRP A 23 4.24 -0.82 -13.04
CA TRP A 23 3.30 -0.32 -12.04
C TRP A 23 1.90 -0.92 -12.17
N ARG A 24 1.43 -1.19 -13.39
CA ARG A 24 0.16 -1.90 -13.62
C ARG A 24 0.22 -3.35 -13.17
N VAL A 25 1.34 -4.04 -13.43
CA VAL A 25 1.56 -5.41 -12.93
C VAL A 25 1.58 -5.42 -11.40
N ALA A 26 2.23 -4.44 -10.77
CA ALA A 26 2.24 -4.29 -9.32
C ALA A 26 0.84 -4.02 -8.75
N ALA A 27 0.02 -3.20 -9.41
CA ALA A 27 -1.38 -2.98 -9.02
C ALA A 27 -2.20 -4.28 -9.10
N GLY A 28 -2.08 -5.04 -10.19
CA GLY A 28 -2.79 -6.33 -10.32
C GLY A 28 -2.37 -7.35 -9.25
N TRP A 29 -1.06 -7.45 -8.97
CA TRP A 29 -0.56 -8.29 -7.89
C TRP A 29 -1.10 -7.82 -6.52
N LEU A 30 -1.11 -6.51 -6.26
CA LEU A 30 -1.59 -5.95 -5.01
C LEU A 30 -3.10 -6.18 -4.83
N GLU A 31 -3.89 -6.06 -5.88
CA GLU A 31 -5.32 -6.39 -5.89
C GLU A 31 -5.56 -7.84 -5.46
N GLU A 32 -4.86 -8.80 -6.06
CA GLU A 32 -4.95 -10.22 -5.70
C GLU A 32 -4.61 -10.44 -4.22
N ARG A 33 -3.56 -9.77 -3.73
CA ARG A 33 -3.14 -9.84 -2.32
C ARG A 33 -4.19 -9.28 -1.38
N ILE A 34 -4.77 -8.12 -1.71
CA ILE A 34 -5.84 -7.48 -0.94
C ILE A 34 -7.05 -8.42 -0.86
N GLY A 35 -7.41 -9.07 -1.96
CA GLY A 35 -8.51 -10.04 -2.02
C GLY A 35 -8.33 -11.24 -1.09
N ALA A 36 -7.07 -11.62 -0.80
CA ALA A 36 -6.73 -12.73 0.07
C ALA A 36 -6.68 -12.38 1.58
N ILE A 37 -6.79 -11.10 1.95
CA ILE A 37 -6.72 -10.67 3.36
C ILE A 37 -8.02 -11.07 4.08
N PRO A 38 -7.95 -11.81 5.21
CA PRO A 38 -9.12 -12.12 6.01
C PRO A 38 -9.63 -10.86 6.75
N VAL A 39 -10.90 -10.85 7.17
CA VAL A 39 -11.46 -9.77 8.01
C VAL A 39 -10.57 -9.52 9.24
N ALA A 40 -10.31 -8.25 9.55
CA ALA A 40 -9.36 -7.74 10.54
C ALA A 40 -7.87 -7.95 10.20
N GLY A 41 -7.54 -8.57 9.08
CA GLY A 41 -6.18 -8.63 8.55
C GLY A 41 -5.73 -7.29 7.97
N VAL A 42 -4.41 -7.09 7.98
CA VAL A 42 -3.77 -5.86 7.52
C VAL A 42 -2.67 -6.19 6.52
N LEU A 43 -2.56 -5.37 5.48
CA LEU A 43 -1.43 -5.31 4.57
C LEU A 43 -0.82 -3.91 4.65
N ASP A 44 0.42 -3.85 5.13
CA ASP A 44 1.23 -2.64 5.10
C ASP A 44 2.13 -2.66 3.86
N VAL A 45 2.23 -1.51 3.21
CA VAL A 45 3.07 -1.26 2.04
C VAL A 45 3.96 -0.06 2.33
N GLY A 46 5.23 -0.14 1.98
CA GLY A 46 6.20 0.94 2.16
C GLY A 46 7.52 0.61 1.47
N PRO A 47 8.52 1.48 1.54
CA PRO A 47 9.86 1.16 1.03
C PRO A 47 10.45 -0.08 1.71
N HIS A 48 10.97 -1.03 0.93
CA HIS A 48 11.47 -2.33 1.43
C HIS A 48 12.68 -2.21 2.39
N HIS A 49 13.41 -1.10 2.33
CA HIS A 49 14.60 -0.85 3.12
C HIS A 49 14.33 -0.23 4.49
N VAL A 50 13.14 0.35 4.69
CA VAL A 50 12.78 1.02 5.96
C VAL A 50 12.38 -0.01 7.00
N ARG A 51 12.94 0.11 8.22
CA ARG A 51 12.56 -0.69 9.38
C ARG A 51 11.77 0.15 10.39
N VAL A 52 11.02 -0.54 11.25
CA VAL A 52 10.33 0.09 12.38
C VAL A 52 11.38 0.76 13.27
N GLY A 53 11.34 2.08 13.38
CA GLY A 53 12.30 2.90 14.14
C GLY A 53 13.26 3.73 13.28
N ASP A 54 13.34 3.49 11.97
CA ASP A 54 14.10 4.31 11.03
C ASP A 54 13.23 5.45 10.51
N SER A 55 13.54 6.70 10.90
CA SER A 55 12.91 7.94 10.39
C SER A 55 11.38 8.06 10.59
N TYR A 56 10.89 9.28 10.77
CA TYR A 56 9.45 9.56 10.78
C TYR A 56 8.91 9.92 9.38
N ASP A 57 9.78 10.22 8.41
CA ASP A 57 9.36 10.61 7.05
C ASP A 57 9.44 9.41 6.11
N VAL A 58 8.37 8.64 6.04
CA VAL A 58 8.25 7.46 5.16
C VAL A 58 6.88 7.39 4.51
N HIS A 59 6.86 7.38 3.18
CA HIS A 59 5.65 7.06 2.43
C HIS A 59 5.23 5.63 2.75
N CYS A 60 4.01 5.47 3.27
CA CYS A 60 3.45 4.16 3.57
C CYS A 60 1.94 4.15 3.31
N ALA A 61 1.43 2.95 3.05
CA ALA A 61 0.02 2.67 2.89
C ALA A 61 -0.35 1.48 3.78
N GLN A 62 -1.52 1.56 4.43
CA GLN A 62 -2.05 0.48 5.23
C GLN A 62 -3.45 0.14 4.75
N ILE A 63 -3.65 -1.13 4.41
CA ILE A 63 -4.93 -1.68 3.96
C ILE A 63 -5.43 -2.65 5.03
N GLN A 64 -6.56 -2.34 5.66
CA GLN A 64 -7.21 -3.24 6.61
C GLN A 64 -8.52 -3.78 6.03
N ARG A 65 -8.70 -5.11 6.08
CA ARG A 65 -9.96 -5.73 5.67
C ARG A 65 -11.00 -5.57 6.77
N LEU A 66 -12.11 -4.96 6.42
CA LEU A 66 -13.28 -4.79 7.28
C LEU A 66 -14.30 -5.92 7.02
N ALA A 67 -15.28 -6.04 7.90
CA ALA A 67 -16.42 -6.92 7.70
C ALA A 67 -17.29 -6.44 6.53
N GLY A 68 -18.10 -7.34 5.96
CA GLY A 68 -18.96 -7.01 4.82
C GLY A 68 -18.21 -6.76 3.51
N GLY A 69 -16.92 -7.12 3.46
CA GLY A 69 -16.13 -7.03 2.25
C GLY A 69 -15.36 -5.72 2.07
N ARG A 70 -15.63 -4.73 2.92
CA ARG A 70 -15.03 -3.39 2.89
C ARG A 70 -13.53 -3.40 3.18
N LEU A 71 -12.86 -2.35 2.73
CA LEU A 71 -11.44 -2.09 2.88
C LEU A 71 -11.28 -0.69 3.44
N LEU A 72 -10.46 -0.55 4.48
CA LEU A 72 -9.94 0.73 4.94
C LEU A 72 -8.55 0.91 4.35
N LEU A 73 -8.37 1.91 3.49
CA LEU A 73 -7.06 2.36 3.01
C LEU A 73 -6.66 3.62 3.78
N ARG A 74 -5.48 3.61 4.36
CA ARG A 74 -4.84 4.77 4.99
C ARG A 74 -3.53 5.07 4.28
N LEU A 75 -3.26 6.35 4.00
CA LEU A 75 -1.99 6.81 3.44
C LEU A 75 -1.29 7.73 4.43
N SER A 76 0.02 7.59 4.54
CA SER A 76 0.81 8.45 5.43
C SER A 76 2.24 8.64 4.94
N THR A 77 2.86 9.74 5.35
CA THR A 77 4.30 9.96 5.33
C THR A 77 4.93 9.68 6.70
N MET A 78 4.21 9.06 7.63
CA MET A 78 4.73 8.56 8.92
C MET A 78 4.36 7.09 9.10
N LEU A 79 5.18 6.34 9.84
CA LEU A 79 4.88 4.96 10.20
C LEU A 79 3.54 4.88 10.93
N MET A 80 2.62 4.08 10.39
CA MET A 80 1.31 3.86 10.98
C MET A 80 1.31 2.63 11.89
N ILE A 81 0.61 2.74 13.01
CA ILE A 81 0.22 1.59 13.81
C ILE A 81 -1.09 1.01 13.27
N ILE A 82 -1.29 -0.30 13.45
CA ILE A 82 -2.56 -0.94 13.15
C ILE A 82 -3.62 -0.40 14.11
N PRO A 83 -4.70 0.22 13.62
CA PRO A 83 -5.71 0.81 14.48
C PRO A 83 -6.53 -0.31 15.12
N LEU A 84 -6.82 -0.14 16.40
CA LEU A 84 -7.79 -0.96 17.10
C LEU A 84 -9.17 -0.33 16.90
N LEU A 85 -9.98 -0.94 16.04
CA LEU A 85 -11.34 -0.48 15.77
C LEU A 85 -12.30 -1.10 16.79
N ASP A 86 -13.29 -0.32 17.24
CA ASP A 86 -14.38 -0.80 18.11
C ASP A 86 -15.30 -1.79 17.38
N SER A 87 -15.40 -1.64 16.05
CA SER A 87 -16.13 -2.52 15.15
C SER A 87 -15.47 -2.53 13.76
N TYR A 88 -15.40 -3.71 13.16
CA TYR A 88 -14.95 -3.87 11.77
C TYR A 88 -16.07 -3.69 10.75
N ALA A 89 -17.31 -3.36 11.13
CA ALA A 89 -18.42 -3.24 10.19
C ALA A 89 -18.44 -1.89 9.43
N ALA A 90 -17.96 -0.82 10.08
CA ALA A 90 -17.94 0.55 9.57
C ALA A 90 -19.23 0.98 8.79
N PRO A 91 -20.45 0.77 9.33
CA PRO A 91 -21.69 0.94 8.56
C PRO A 91 -21.95 2.38 8.12
N ASP A 92 -21.54 3.36 8.93
CA ASP A 92 -21.88 4.78 8.76
C ASP A 92 -20.83 5.59 7.99
N ILE A 93 -19.74 4.97 7.53
CA ILE A 93 -18.77 5.64 6.67
C ILE A 93 -19.26 5.66 5.22
N GLU A 94 -19.19 6.83 4.60
CA GLU A 94 -19.42 7.02 3.17
C GLU A 94 -18.34 6.30 2.34
N LEU A 95 -18.76 5.41 1.45
CA LEU A 95 -17.83 4.68 0.58
C LEU A 95 -17.28 5.58 -0.54
N ASN A 96 -16.06 5.29 -0.97
CA ASN A 96 -15.38 5.95 -2.09
C ASN A 96 -15.15 7.46 -1.92
N ARG A 97 -15.19 7.94 -0.67
CA ARG A 97 -14.87 9.31 -0.31
C ARG A 97 -13.57 9.37 0.48
N TRP A 98 -12.73 10.36 0.17
CA TRP A 98 -11.50 10.60 0.91
C TRP A 98 -11.79 11.45 2.15
N HIS A 99 -11.27 11.02 3.31
CA HIS A 99 -11.49 11.64 4.62
C HIS A 99 -10.19 12.22 5.19
N HIS A 100 -10.31 13.35 5.89
CA HIS A 100 -9.22 14.08 6.56
C HIS A 100 -9.64 14.54 7.97
N ASP A 101 -10.56 13.85 8.61
CA ASP A 101 -11.18 14.24 9.89
C ASP A 101 -10.34 13.87 11.14
N ASP A 102 -9.02 13.73 10.97
CA ASP A 102 -8.04 13.43 12.01
C ASP A 102 -8.38 12.22 12.91
N LEU A 103 -9.22 11.30 12.43
CA LEU A 103 -9.62 10.08 13.16
C LEU A 103 -8.42 9.20 13.55
N PHE A 104 -7.34 9.25 12.78
CA PHE A 104 -6.12 8.50 12.98
C PHE A 104 -4.93 9.46 13.06
N GLU A 105 -4.34 9.63 14.24
CA GLU A 105 -3.28 10.61 14.51
C GLU A 105 -2.02 10.43 13.64
N ASP A 106 -1.74 9.19 13.25
CA ASP A 106 -0.61 8.75 12.42
C ASP A 106 -0.95 8.70 10.91
N CYS A 107 -2.18 9.07 10.51
CA CYS A 107 -2.65 9.05 9.13
C CYS A 107 -2.57 10.42 8.46
N THR A 108 -1.35 10.85 8.16
CA THR A 108 -1.06 12.21 7.67
C THR A 108 -1.70 12.59 6.34
N HIS A 109 -2.14 11.63 5.52
CA HIS A 109 -2.70 11.89 4.19
C HIS A 109 -4.15 11.45 4.03
N GLY A 110 -4.80 11.13 5.15
CA GLY A 110 -6.21 10.74 5.16
C GLY A 110 -6.44 9.29 4.73
N TYR A 111 -7.72 8.93 4.67
CA TYR A 111 -8.16 7.56 4.46
C TYR A 111 -9.38 7.46 3.56
N LEU A 112 -9.63 6.26 3.08
CA LEU A 112 -10.74 5.88 2.21
C LEU A 112 -11.33 4.58 2.72
N VAL A 113 -12.66 4.47 2.71
CA VAL A 113 -13.34 3.18 2.82
C VAL A 113 -13.99 2.83 1.49
N THR A 114 -13.76 1.62 1.00
CA THR A 114 -14.29 1.15 -0.29
C THR A 114 -14.52 -0.36 -0.26
N GLU A 115 -15.24 -0.87 -1.25
CA GLU A 115 -15.42 -2.30 -1.52
C GLU A 115 -14.59 -2.75 -2.74
N SER A 116 -13.87 -1.83 -3.39
CA SER A 116 -13.08 -2.10 -4.60
C SER A 116 -11.61 -2.33 -4.27
N ALA A 117 -11.16 -3.57 -4.39
CA ALA A 117 -9.74 -3.93 -4.23
C ALA A 117 -8.86 -3.32 -5.34
N SER A 118 -9.35 -3.30 -6.59
CA SER A 118 -8.65 -2.65 -7.71
C SER A 118 -8.43 -1.16 -7.48
N MET A 119 -9.44 -0.43 -6.99
CA MET A 119 -9.30 0.98 -6.65
C MET A 119 -8.24 1.19 -5.56
N VAL A 120 -8.24 0.37 -4.51
CA VAL A 120 -7.21 0.44 -3.47
C VAL A 120 -5.82 0.19 -4.04
N ALA A 121 -5.66 -0.84 -4.88
CA ALA A 121 -4.38 -1.17 -5.48
C ALA A 121 -3.84 -0.05 -6.38
N ASP A 122 -4.68 0.53 -7.23
CA ASP A 122 -4.34 1.65 -8.10
C ASP A 122 -3.93 2.89 -7.29
N LEU A 123 -4.68 3.21 -6.23
CA LEU A 123 -4.38 4.34 -5.35
C LEU A 123 -3.05 4.16 -4.61
N VAL A 124 -2.77 2.95 -4.12
CA VAL A 124 -1.50 2.64 -3.46
C VAL A 124 -0.33 2.77 -4.43
N VAL A 125 -0.45 2.22 -5.64
CA VAL A 125 0.60 2.36 -6.66
C VAL A 125 0.80 3.83 -7.05
N ALA A 126 -0.28 4.59 -7.28
CA ALA A 126 -0.18 6.01 -7.59
C ALA A 126 0.45 6.81 -6.44
N TRP A 127 0.14 6.46 -5.18
CA TRP A 127 0.74 7.07 -4.00
C TRP A 127 2.27 6.95 -4.01
N PHE A 128 2.80 5.75 -4.23
CA PHE A 128 4.26 5.54 -4.24
C PHE A 128 4.92 6.13 -5.49
N ARG A 129 4.32 5.93 -6.67
CA ARG A 129 4.88 6.41 -7.94
C ARG A 129 4.86 7.94 -8.03
N ASP A 130 3.69 8.55 -7.83
CA ASP A 130 3.48 9.96 -8.14
C ASP A 130 3.84 10.88 -6.96
N ARG A 131 3.56 10.44 -5.72
CA ARG A 131 3.80 11.25 -4.52
C ARG A 131 5.07 10.86 -3.77
N GLY A 132 5.39 9.58 -3.72
CA GLY A 132 6.65 9.10 -3.15
C GLY A 132 7.86 9.27 -4.08
N GLY A 133 7.64 9.42 -5.39
CA GLY A 133 8.71 9.56 -6.39
C GLY A 133 9.51 8.28 -6.63
N PHE A 134 8.94 7.11 -6.33
CA PHE A 134 9.60 5.82 -6.49
C PHE A 134 9.80 5.53 -7.98
N GLY A 135 10.99 5.05 -8.36
CA GLY A 135 11.32 4.75 -9.76
C GLY A 135 10.78 3.41 -10.23
N SER A 136 10.63 2.45 -9.31
CA SER A 136 10.18 1.08 -9.60
C SER A 136 9.30 0.50 -8.49
N PRO A 137 8.33 -0.37 -8.82
CA PRO A 137 7.62 -1.18 -7.82
C PRO A 137 8.53 -2.10 -6.98
N ASP A 138 9.72 -2.46 -7.47
CA ASP A 138 10.67 -3.32 -6.73
C ASP A 138 11.23 -2.63 -5.48
N GLU A 139 11.08 -1.31 -5.39
CA GLU A 139 11.41 -0.54 -4.21
C GLU A 139 10.39 -0.74 -3.06
N LEU A 140 9.24 -1.35 -3.34
CA LEU A 140 8.19 -1.60 -2.35
C LEU A 140 8.41 -2.92 -1.60
N GLY A 141 8.23 -2.86 -0.28
CA GLY A 141 8.08 -3.98 0.61
C GLY A 141 6.62 -4.12 1.07
N TYR A 142 6.26 -5.34 1.44
CA TYR A 142 4.91 -5.70 1.84
C TYR A 142 4.95 -6.52 3.14
N CYS A 143 4.13 -6.16 4.11
CA CYS A 143 3.98 -6.91 5.37
C CYS A 143 2.51 -7.26 5.59
N THR A 144 2.20 -8.52 5.86
CA THR A 144 0.83 -8.96 6.15
C THR A 144 0.72 -9.37 7.61
N THR A 145 -0.22 -8.75 8.32
CA THR A 145 -0.61 -9.14 9.67
C THR A 145 -1.93 -9.92 9.62
N THR A 146 -1.89 -11.17 10.07
CA THR A 146 -3.07 -12.05 10.11
C THR A 146 -3.74 -11.97 11.49
N PRO A 147 -5.09 -11.84 11.55
CA PRO A 147 -5.81 -11.78 12.81
C PRO A 147 -5.77 -13.14 13.51
N LYS A 148 -5.72 -13.12 14.84
CA LYS A 148 -5.81 -14.33 15.67
C LYS A 148 -7.27 -14.79 15.73
N GLN A 149 -7.50 -16.09 15.49
CA GLN A 149 -8.81 -16.71 15.72
C GLN A 149 -8.84 -17.28 17.13
N LEU A 150 -9.82 -16.89 17.94
CA LEU A 150 -10.13 -17.60 19.17
C LEU A 150 -10.92 -18.89 18.84
N PRO A 151 -10.76 -19.96 19.62
CA PRO A 151 -11.61 -21.14 19.48
C PRO A 151 -13.08 -20.72 19.56
N ARG A 152 -13.86 -21.06 18.52
CA ARG A 152 -15.31 -20.97 18.61
C ARG A 152 -15.72 -22.09 19.54
N GLY A 153 -16.19 -21.75 20.75
CA GLY A 153 -16.59 -22.74 21.74
C GLY A 153 -17.46 -23.79 21.08
N GLY A 154 -16.96 -25.03 21.03
CA GLY A 154 -17.77 -26.16 20.62
C GLY A 154 -18.95 -26.20 21.58
N GLY A 155 -20.16 -26.08 21.04
CA GLY A 155 -21.34 -26.49 21.78
C GLY A 155 -21.07 -27.89 22.31
N MET A 156 -21.20 -28.05 23.62
CA MET A 156 -21.35 -29.38 24.20
C MET A 156 -22.44 -30.13 23.43
N PRO A 157 -22.25 -31.43 23.17
CA PRO A 157 -23.24 -32.26 22.45
C PRO A 157 -24.61 -32.26 23.12
#